data_AF-A0AAE0N1E0-F1
#
_entry.id   AF-A0AAE0N1E0-F1
#
_cell.length_a   1.000
_cell.length_b   1.000
_cell.length_c   1.000
_cell.angle_alpha   90.00
_cell.angle_beta   90.00
_cell.angle_gamma   90.00
#
_symmetry.space_group_name_H-M   'P 1'
#
loop_
_entity.id
_entity.type
_entity.pdbx_description
1 polymer ?
#
loop_
_entity_poly.entity_id
_entity_poly.type
_entity_poly.pdbx_seq_one_letter_code
_entity_poly.pdbx_strand_id
1 'polypeptide(L)'
;MGYDAALPRNFTPLSMLGMAFAILNSWGVMSASLTLALTSGGPSVAVWGVVFAGIGNLCIAVSSPTLIAPKRHAPPLAWVAGWTTVFGWIAVAGSGSVLTSQMSVGMAAQTENAPPHSTASHFVSYLLITLIAFAANVLLASQLPSLNKAALYWSILGFIVISVSALLLCKIDDFADPSFVFSGFVNKTGWPDAIAWLLGSLQAGLALNGHDAVSHCIEEIPNAAVIGPLVMISCVALGIATGPIFIVAILFVSGGYGAIDDIIGSALGPLMALLLNATGSRVIATVLLLFPLLCLLFGTISIMTTSSRMVFAFARDGGLPSNDLFEQIHCISYALPIAIHLAQGRSKLPDRPFTLPATLGWVVNIVGVFYTAITTVLFLLPPQLLARGNMNYAGAVILLVLGTCVAAWYASGRKHYRGPTWRN
;
A
#
# COMPACT_ATOMS: atom_id res chain seq x y z
N MET A 1 19.92 0.95 -16.47
CA MET A 1 19.06 2.13 -16.75
C MET A 1 19.88 3.36 -16.39
N GLY A 2 20.08 4.28 -17.33
CA GLY A 2 21.20 5.22 -17.34
C GLY A 2 20.93 6.60 -16.71
N TYR A 3 20.39 6.64 -15.48
CA TYR A 3 20.52 7.81 -14.62
C TYR A 3 21.68 7.55 -13.65
N ASP A 4 22.56 8.54 -13.46
CA ASP A 4 23.55 8.50 -12.39
C ASP A 4 22.77 8.52 -11.06
N ALA A 5 22.93 7.46 -10.24
CA ALA A 5 22.22 7.34 -8.98
C ALA A 5 22.56 8.56 -8.10
N ALA A 6 21.55 9.38 -7.81
CA ALA A 6 21.72 10.59 -7.01
C ALA A 6 21.82 10.28 -5.51
N LEU A 7 21.48 9.05 -5.12
CA LEU A 7 21.43 8.58 -3.74
C LEU A 7 22.45 7.45 -3.50
N PRO A 8 23.09 7.39 -2.32
CA PRO A 8 23.98 6.30 -1.97
C PRO A 8 23.23 4.97 -1.94
N ARG A 9 23.88 3.89 -2.40
CA ARG A 9 23.31 2.53 -2.40
C ARG A 9 23.23 1.97 -0.98
N ASN A 10 22.19 2.35 -0.26
CA ASN A 10 22.00 1.95 1.13
C ASN A 10 21.13 0.69 1.30
N PHE A 11 20.46 0.23 0.24
CA PHE A 11 19.52 -0.87 0.31
C PHE A 11 20.09 -2.20 -0.18
N THR A 12 19.96 -3.25 0.65
CA THR A 12 20.19 -4.63 0.25
C THR A 12 18.90 -5.25 -0.32
N PRO A 13 18.96 -6.32 -1.13
CA PRO A 13 17.75 -6.96 -1.68
C PRO A 13 16.74 -7.39 -0.61
N LEU A 14 17.22 -7.89 0.52
CA LEU A 14 16.39 -8.26 1.66
C LEU A 14 15.75 -7.04 2.34
N SER A 15 16.49 -5.93 2.43
CA SER A 15 15.95 -4.67 2.96
C SER A 15 14.88 -4.08 2.05
N MET A 16 15.05 -4.17 0.73
CA MET A 16 14.05 -3.78 -0.25
C MET A 16 12.81 -4.66 -0.20
N LEU A 17 12.98 -5.97 -0.08
CA LEU A 17 11.86 -6.89 0.13
C LEU A 17 11.13 -6.54 1.42
N GLY A 18 11.86 -6.24 2.50
CA GLY A 18 11.26 -5.81 3.75
C GLY A 18 10.52 -4.49 3.65
N MET A 19 11.03 -3.52 2.90
CA MET A 19 10.34 -2.26 2.62
C MET A 19 9.06 -2.50 1.80
N ALA A 20 9.15 -3.22 0.68
CA ALA A 20 8.00 -3.52 -0.17
C ALA A 20 6.93 -4.31 0.60
N PHE A 21 7.34 -5.31 1.38
CA PHE A 21 6.41 -6.08 2.20
C PHE A 21 5.88 -5.29 3.40
N ALA A 22 6.62 -4.34 3.97
CA ALA A 22 6.11 -3.46 5.01
C ALA A 22 5.05 -2.49 4.48
N ILE A 23 5.18 -2.04 3.23
CA ILE A 23 4.18 -1.20 2.54
C ILE A 23 2.91 -2.00 2.27
N LEU A 24 3.03 -3.19 1.68
CA LEU A 24 1.87 -4.07 1.42
C LEU A 24 1.25 -4.54 2.72
N ASN A 25 2.09 -5.03 3.63
CA ASN A 25 1.81 -5.67 4.92
C ASN A 25 0.44 -6.34 4.95
N SER A 26 0.25 -7.29 4.03
CA SER A 26 -1.07 -7.68 3.54
C SER A 26 -2.02 -8.08 4.65
N TRP A 27 -1.59 -8.98 5.55
CA TRP A 27 -2.41 -9.42 6.68
C TRP A 27 -2.71 -8.26 7.66
N GLY A 28 -1.77 -7.35 7.90
CA GLY A 28 -1.94 -6.22 8.80
C GLY A 28 -2.87 -5.14 8.22
N VAL A 29 -2.74 -4.80 6.94
CA VAL A 29 -3.65 -3.86 6.25
C VAL A 29 -5.05 -4.44 6.18
N MET A 30 -5.18 -5.74 5.85
CA MET A 30 -6.47 -6.42 5.88
C MET A 30 -7.07 -6.40 7.28
N SER A 31 -6.28 -6.64 8.32
CA SER A 31 -6.73 -6.60 9.71
C SER A 31 -7.29 -5.24 10.13
N ALA A 32 -6.66 -4.14 9.70
CA ALA A 32 -7.11 -2.77 10.00
C ALA A 32 -8.32 -2.34 9.16
N SER A 33 -8.53 -2.95 8.01
CA SER A 33 -9.62 -2.62 7.08
C SER A 33 -10.73 -3.67 7.05
N LEU A 34 -10.82 -4.55 8.06
CA LEU A 34 -11.79 -5.66 8.13
C LEU A 34 -13.24 -5.22 7.91
N THR A 35 -13.61 -4.04 8.41
CA THR A 35 -14.96 -3.50 8.24
C THR A 35 -15.37 -3.46 6.77
N LEU A 36 -14.46 -3.13 5.86
CA LEU A 36 -14.76 -3.01 4.43
C LEU A 36 -15.20 -4.35 3.84
N ALA A 37 -14.45 -5.43 4.08
CA ALA A 37 -14.81 -6.75 3.57
C ALA A 37 -16.02 -7.35 4.30
N LEU A 38 -16.07 -7.25 5.63
CA LEU A 38 -17.14 -7.86 6.43
C LEU A 38 -18.52 -7.22 6.15
N THR A 39 -18.55 -5.92 5.84
CA THR A 39 -19.80 -5.23 5.47
C THR A 39 -20.19 -5.41 4.01
N SER A 40 -19.23 -5.73 3.13
CA SER A 40 -19.37 -5.73 1.68
C SER A 40 -18.97 -7.07 1.07
N GLY A 41 -19.74 -8.12 1.31
CA GLY A 41 -19.48 -9.47 0.81
C GLY A 41 -19.08 -10.47 1.89
N GLY A 42 -18.80 -10.01 3.11
CA GLY A 42 -18.65 -10.86 4.29
C GLY A 42 -17.39 -11.75 4.28
N PRO A 43 -17.45 -12.91 4.96
CA PRO A 43 -16.35 -13.88 4.99
C PRO A 43 -15.86 -14.32 3.60
N SER A 44 -16.78 -14.55 2.66
CA SER A 44 -16.44 -14.99 1.30
C SER A 44 -15.51 -14.02 0.59
N VAL A 45 -15.80 -12.72 0.62
CA VAL A 45 -14.93 -11.72 -0.02
C VAL A 45 -13.63 -11.54 0.74
N ALA A 46 -13.65 -11.65 2.07
CA ALA A 46 -12.46 -11.49 2.89
C ALA A 46 -11.42 -12.58 2.54
N VAL A 47 -11.86 -13.80 2.24
CA VAL A 47 -10.98 -14.92 1.83
C VAL A 47 -10.66 -14.85 0.33
N TRP A 48 -11.67 -14.84 -0.53
CA TRP A 48 -11.50 -15.00 -1.99
C TRP A 48 -11.13 -13.70 -2.70
N GLY A 49 -11.45 -12.55 -2.11
CA GLY A 49 -11.04 -11.24 -2.61
C GLY A 49 -9.52 -11.11 -2.67
N VAL A 50 -8.78 -11.77 -1.76
CA VAL A 50 -7.31 -11.82 -1.80
C VAL A 50 -6.78 -12.58 -3.00
N VAL A 51 -7.43 -13.69 -3.37
CA VAL A 51 -7.04 -14.46 -4.56
C VAL A 51 -7.31 -13.64 -5.81
N PHE A 52 -8.49 -13.01 -5.89
CA PHE A 52 -8.86 -12.13 -7.01
C PHE A 52 -7.91 -10.94 -7.16
N ALA A 53 -7.69 -10.18 -6.08
CA ALA A 53 -6.78 -9.04 -6.06
C ALA A 53 -5.32 -9.45 -6.26
N GLY A 54 -4.93 -10.62 -5.75
CA GLY A 54 -3.60 -11.17 -5.88
C GLY A 54 -3.22 -11.51 -7.30
N ILE A 55 -4.12 -12.18 -8.04
CA ILE A 55 -3.89 -12.46 -9.47
C ILE A 55 -3.76 -11.13 -10.23
N GLY A 56 -4.63 -10.16 -9.98
CA GLY A 56 -4.57 -8.84 -10.60
C GLY A 56 -3.24 -8.11 -10.35
N ASN A 57 -2.82 -8.02 -9.08
CA ASN A 57 -1.57 -7.36 -8.70
C ASN A 57 -0.32 -8.11 -9.16
N LEU A 58 -0.33 -9.45 -9.19
CA LEU A 58 0.77 -10.23 -9.78
C LEU A 58 0.92 -9.93 -11.27
N CYS A 59 -0.18 -9.85 -12.00
CA CYS A 59 -0.14 -9.48 -13.41
C CYS A 59 0.44 -8.08 -13.62
N ILE A 60 0.04 -7.11 -12.78
CA ILE A 60 0.59 -5.75 -12.83
C ILE A 60 2.10 -5.76 -12.51
N ALA A 61 2.52 -6.43 -11.44
CA ALA A 61 3.92 -6.51 -11.02
C ALA A 61 4.83 -7.11 -12.10
N VAL A 62 4.35 -8.14 -12.81
CA VAL A 62 5.06 -8.80 -13.91
C VAL A 62 5.11 -7.93 -15.18
N SER A 63 4.06 -7.14 -15.44
CA SER A 63 3.96 -6.27 -16.62
C SER A 63 4.76 -4.97 -16.52
N SER A 64 4.82 -4.36 -15.33
CA SER A 64 5.42 -3.03 -15.12
C SER A 64 6.86 -2.87 -15.68
N PRO A 65 7.77 -3.85 -15.53
CA PRO A 65 9.12 -3.76 -16.10
C PRO A 65 9.18 -3.81 -17.63
N THR A 66 8.09 -4.18 -18.31
CA THR A 66 8.03 -4.41 -19.77
C THR A 66 7.41 -3.26 -20.55
N LEU A 67 6.71 -2.33 -19.89
CA LEU A 67 5.98 -1.24 -20.53
C LEU A 67 6.93 -0.10 -20.92
N ILE A 68 7.04 0.16 -22.23
CA ILE A 68 7.73 1.35 -22.75
C ILE A 68 6.75 2.14 -23.61
N ALA A 69 6.58 3.41 -23.27
CA ALA A 69 5.76 4.32 -24.06
C ALA A 69 6.37 4.57 -25.46
N PRO A 70 5.57 4.62 -26.53
CA PRO A 70 6.05 4.97 -27.86
C PRO A 70 6.73 6.35 -27.88
N LYS A 71 7.90 6.46 -28.51
CA LYS A 71 8.78 7.66 -28.49
C LYS A 71 8.08 8.98 -28.83
N ARG A 72 7.00 8.97 -29.63
CA ARG A 72 6.29 10.17 -30.10
C ARG A 72 5.30 10.78 -29.08
N HIS A 73 4.74 9.98 -28.17
CA HIS A 73 3.81 10.45 -27.12
C HIS A 73 4.40 10.34 -25.71
N ALA A 74 5.68 9.96 -25.60
CA ALA A 74 6.33 9.69 -24.32
C ALA A 74 6.33 10.89 -23.36
N PRO A 75 6.61 12.15 -23.77
CA PRO A 75 6.63 13.28 -22.83
C PRO A 75 5.28 13.63 -22.18
N PRO A 76 4.16 13.83 -22.92
CA PRO A 76 2.88 14.14 -22.29
C PRO A 76 2.30 12.96 -21.50
N LEU A 77 2.51 11.71 -21.95
CA LEU A 77 2.06 10.53 -21.21
C LEU A 77 2.86 10.33 -19.92
N ALA A 78 4.18 10.54 -19.96
CA ALA A 78 5.02 10.49 -18.76
C ALA A 78 4.71 11.62 -17.77
N TRP A 79 4.32 12.80 -18.27
CA TRP A 79 3.86 13.90 -17.43
C TRP A 79 2.60 13.53 -16.65
N VAL A 80 1.55 13.07 -17.35
CA VAL A 80 0.29 12.67 -16.71
C VAL A 80 0.53 11.53 -15.73
N ALA A 81 1.27 10.49 -16.16
CA ALA A 81 1.61 9.35 -15.32
C ALA A 81 2.41 9.77 -14.08
N GLY A 82 3.37 10.69 -14.22
CA GLY A 82 4.14 11.25 -13.11
C GLY A 82 3.24 11.98 -12.11
N TRP A 83 2.41 12.91 -12.57
CA TRP A 83 1.46 13.62 -11.70
C TRP A 83 0.49 12.67 -10.98
N THR A 84 -0.13 11.72 -11.70
CA THR A 84 -1.06 10.78 -11.07
C THR A 84 -0.37 9.89 -10.05
N THR A 85 0.86 9.47 -10.33
CA THR A 85 1.69 8.69 -9.40
C THR A 85 2.05 9.52 -8.17
N VAL A 86 2.40 10.81 -8.37
CA VAL A 86 2.73 11.71 -7.27
C VAL A 86 1.60 11.85 -6.27
N PHE A 87 0.42 12.22 -6.77
CA PHE A 87 -0.74 12.39 -5.93
C PHE A 87 -1.20 11.06 -5.33
N GLY A 88 -1.08 9.96 -6.07
CA GLY A 88 -1.39 8.61 -5.58
C GLY A 88 -0.56 8.26 -4.35
N TRP A 89 0.77 8.41 -4.41
CA TRP A 89 1.66 8.11 -3.29
C TRP A 89 1.44 9.04 -2.10
N ILE A 90 1.17 10.33 -2.32
CA ILE A 90 0.78 11.27 -1.25
C ILE A 90 -0.51 10.82 -0.56
N ALA A 91 -1.52 10.39 -1.33
CA ALA A 91 -2.78 9.88 -0.79
C ALA A 91 -2.59 8.55 -0.02
N VAL A 92 -1.69 7.68 -0.49
CA VAL A 92 -1.34 6.43 0.19
C VAL A 92 -0.64 6.71 1.54
N ALA A 93 0.23 7.72 1.61
CA ALA A 93 0.85 8.15 2.87
C ALA A 93 -0.21 8.59 3.89
N GLY A 94 -1.21 9.35 3.46
CA GLY A 94 -2.36 9.70 4.30
C GLY A 94 -3.16 8.46 4.73
N SER A 95 -3.43 7.54 3.80
CA SER A 95 -4.19 6.32 4.06
C SER A 95 -3.52 5.42 5.11
N GLY A 96 -2.20 5.25 5.03
CA GLY A 96 -1.42 4.51 6.03
C GLY A 96 -1.55 5.11 7.44
N SER A 97 -1.42 6.43 7.57
CA SER A 97 -1.62 7.13 8.84
C SER A 97 -3.04 6.98 9.40
N VAL A 98 -4.07 6.95 8.53
CA VAL A 98 -5.46 6.74 8.94
C VAL A 98 -5.66 5.35 9.52
N LEU A 99 -5.17 4.29 8.85
CA LEU A 99 -5.31 2.91 9.34
C LEU A 99 -4.61 2.70 10.68
N THR A 100 -3.37 3.22 10.83
CA THR A 100 -2.64 3.16 12.10
C THR A 100 -3.34 3.96 13.20
N SER A 101 -3.95 5.10 12.87
CA SER A 101 -4.73 5.92 13.82
C SER A 101 -5.97 5.19 14.32
N GLN A 102 -6.76 4.62 13.39
CA GLN A 102 -7.97 3.87 13.73
C GLN A 102 -7.67 2.72 14.69
N MET A 103 -6.61 1.96 14.43
CA MET A 103 -6.24 0.84 15.29
C MET A 103 -5.67 1.28 16.65
N SER A 104 -4.91 2.38 16.69
CA SER A 104 -4.42 2.98 17.94
C SER A 104 -5.55 3.47 18.85
N VAL A 105 -6.53 4.17 18.27
CA VAL A 105 -7.69 4.69 19.00
C VAL A 105 -8.61 3.54 19.45
N GLY A 106 -8.82 2.53 18.62
CA GLY A 106 -9.56 1.31 18.99
C GLY A 106 -8.93 0.56 20.17
N MET A 107 -7.60 0.52 20.23
CA MET A 107 -6.87 -0.03 21.38
C MET A 107 -7.09 0.79 22.66
N ALA A 108 -6.99 2.11 22.57
CA ALA A 108 -7.18 3.02 23.71
C ALA A 108 -8.61 2.99 24.28
N ALA A 109 -9.60 2.71 23.43
CA ALA A 109 -11.02 2.62 23.77
C ALA A 109 -11.37 1.49 24.76
N GLN A 110 -10.47 0.54 24.99
CA GLN A 110 -10.66 -0.49 26.00
C GLN A 110 -10.52 0.00 27.45
N THR A 111 -9.97 1.20 27.65
CA THR A 111 -9.75 1.77 28.98
C THR A 111 -11.05 2.35 29.52
N GLU A 112 -11.37 2.10 30.79
CA GLU A 112 -12.66 2.48 31.41
C GLU A 112 -12.92 4.00 31.41
N ASN A 113 -11.87 4.82 31.29
CA ASN A 113 -11.95 6.28 31.22
C ASN A 113 -11.63 6.84 29.82
N ALA A 114 -11.75 6.04 28.77
CA ALA A 114 -11.47 6.50 27.42
C ALA A 114 -12.43 7.65 27.04
N PRO A 115 -11.91 8.80 26.55
CA PRO A 115 -12.78 9.84 26.04
C PRO A 115 -13.61 9.29 24.87
N PRO A 116 -14.86 9.77 24.68
CA PRO A 116 -15.73 9.29 23.61
C PRO A 116 -15.04 9.44 22.25
N HIS A 117 -15.25 8.44 21.38
CA HIS A 117 -14.71 8.42 20.02
C HIS A 117 -15.18 9.65 19.24
N SER A 118 -14.37 10.70 19.28
CA SER A 118 -14.59 11.91 18.50
C SER A 118 -13.76 11.83 17.23
N THR A 119 -14.30 12.39 16.14
CA THR A 119 -13.53 12.61 14.91
C THR A 119 -12.22 13.36 15.17
N ALA A 120 -12.22 14.25 16.18
CA ALA A 120 -11.04 14.98 16.61
C ALA A 120 -9.94 14.05 17.17
N SER A 121 -10.29 13.04 17.98
CA SER A 121 -9.32 12.09 18.54
C SER A 121 -8.61 11.29 17.44
N HIS A 122 -9.37 10.82 16.43
CA HIS A 122 -8.79 10.15 15.26
C HIS A 122 -7.91 11.08 14.43
N PHE A 123 -8.31 12.33 14.25
CA PHE A 123 -7.54 13.32 13.50
C PHE A 123 -6.23 13.70 14.20
N VAL A 124 -6.24 13.89 15.53
CA VAL A 124 -5.03 14.17 16.31
C VAL A 124 -4.07 12.98 16.27
N SER A 125 -4.58 11.75 16.44
CA SER A 125 -3.78 10.53 16.29
C SER A 125 -3.17 10.42 14.89
N TYR A 126 -3.95 10.71 13.85
CA TYR A 126 -3.49 10.74 12.46
C TYR A 126 -2.36 11.75 12.25
N LEU A 127 -2.48 12.98 12.77
CA LEU A 127 -1.44 14.00 12.68
C LEU A 127 -0.17 13.56 13.40
N LEU A 128 -0.30 12.99 14.61
CA LEU A 128 0.84 12.51 15.37
C LEU A 128 1.60 11.40 14.63
N ILE A 129 0.88 10.40 14.10
CA ILE A 129 1.48 9.30 13.34
C ILE A 129 2.17 9.82 12.08
N THR A 130 1.54 10.78 11.39
CA THR A 130 2.14 11.41 10.20
C THR A 130 3.43 12.16 10.55
N LEU A 131 3.44 12.90 11.67
CA LEU A 131 4.64 13.59 12.17
C LEU A 131 5.74 12.61 12.59
N ILE A 132 5.39 11.48 13.22
CA ILE A 132 6.34 10.42 13.56
C ILE A 132 6.94 9.82 12.28
N ALA A 133 6.11 9.51 11.28
CA ALA A 133 6.58 8.99 10.01
C ALA A 133 7.50 9.98 9.28
N PHE A 134 7.15 11.27 9.29
CA PHE A 134 7.99 12.34 8.77
C PHE A 134 9.33 12.44 9.52
N ALA A 135 9.30 12.49 10.85
CA ALA A 135 10.50 12.57 11.68
C ALA A 135 11.40 11.34 11.49
N ALA A 136 10.84 10.14 11.43
CA ALA A 136 11.58 8.92 11.13
C ALA A 136 12.21 8.97 9.73
N ASN A 137 11.48 9.42 8.73
CA ASN A 137 11.99 9.56 7.36
C ASN A 137 13.17 10.54 7.25
N VAL A 138 13.16 11.62 8.06
CA VAL A 138 14.24 12.62 8.07
C VAL A 138 15.41 12.19 8.97
N LEU A 139 15.14 11.82 10.22
CA LEU A 139 16.16 11.59 11.26
C LEU A 139 16.78 10.19 11.20
N LEU A 140 16.02 9.18 10.76
CA LEU A 140 16.46 7.80 10.72
C LEU A 140 16.82 7.34 9.30
N ALA A 141 17.06 8.27 8.37
CA ALA A 141 17.33 7.98 6.96
C ALA A 141 18.44 6.93 6.75
N SER A 142 19.51 6.98 7.53
CA SER A 142 20.62 6.00 7.48
C SER A 142 20.27 4.63 8.07
N GLN A 143 19.26 4.56 8.93
CA GLN A 143 18.81 3.34 9.61
C GLN A 143 17.59 2.70 8.96
N LEU A 144 16.93 3.38 8.01
CA LEU A 144 15.78 2.86 7.26
C LEU A 144 16.04 1.45 6.69
N PRO A 145 17.22 1.11 6.13
CA PRO A 145 17.44 -0.24 5.62
C PRO A 145 17.38 -1.32 6.70
N SER A 146 17.86 -1.02 7.91
CA SER A 146 17.80 -1.94 9.06
C SER A 146 16.39 -2.03 9.62
N LEU A 147 15.67 -0.90 9.70
CA LEU A 147 14.27 -0.84 10.13
C LEU A 147 13.38 -1.66 9.20
N ASN A 148 13.55 -1.57 7.88
CA ASN A 148 12.79 -2.35 6.90
C ASN A 148 13.03 -3.87 7.03
N LYS A 149 14.27 -4.29 7.33
CA LYS A 149 14.56 -5.70 7.63
C LYS A 149 13.87 -6.15 8.92
N ALA A 150 13.92 -5.33 9.97
CA ALA A 150 13.25 -5.61 11.23
C ALA A 150 11.72 -5.68 11.06
N ALA A 151 11.15 -4.77 10.26
CA ALA A 151 9.73 -4.75 9.94
C ALA A 151 9.26 -6.03 9.24
N LEU A 152 10.06 -6.57 8.32
CA LEU A 152 9.79 -7.86 7.67
C LEU A 152 9.70 -9.00 8.69
N TYR A 153 10.72 -9.15 9.52
CA TYR A 153 10.74 -10.20 10.55
C TYR A 153 9.62 -10.03 11.57
N TRP A 154 9.36 -8.79 11.98
CA TRP A 154 8.27 -8.45 12.90
C TRP A 154 6.90 -8.78 12.31
N SER A 155 6.69 -8.51 11.03
CA SER A 155 5.44 -8.83 10.34
C SER A 155 5.21 -10.33 10.19
N ILE A 156 6.24 -11.10 9.81
CA ILE A 156 6.13 -12.57 9.74
C ILE A 156 5.89 -13.17 11.13
N LEU A 157 6.58 -12.67 12.16
CA LEU A 157 6.36 -13.09 13.54
C LEU A 157 4.93 -12.78 13.99
N GLY A 158 4.46 -11.55 13.76
CA GLY A 158 3.11 -11.12 14.13
C GLY A 158 2.01 -11.93 13.45
N PHE A 159 2.20 -12.23 12.16
CA PHE A 159 1.32 -13.12 11.40
C PHE A 159 1.20 -14.50 12.06
N ILE A 160 2.32 -15.14 12.38
CA ILE A 160 2.34 -16.48 12.99
C ILE A 160 1.71 -16.42 14.39
N VAL A 161 2.16 -15.47 15.21
CA VAL A 161 1.70 -15.33 16.60
C VAL A 161 0.20 -15.10 16.64
N ILE A 162 -0.35 -14.17 15.86
CA ILE A 162 -1.80 -13.91 15.90
C ILE A 162 -2.59 -15.07 15.32
N SER A 163 -2.17 -15.63 14.18
CA SER A 163 -2.92 -16.72 13.55
C SER A 163 -2.99 -17.94 14.47
N VAL A 164 -1.88 -18.28 15.14
CA VAL A 164 -1.81 -19.40 16.08
C VAL A 164 -2.50 -19.06 17.41
N SER A 165 -2.22 -17.91 18.01
CA SER A 165 -2.79 -17.52 19.30
C SER A 165 -4.30 -17.28 19.22
N ALA A 166 -4.82 -16.72 18.12
CA ALA A 166 -6.26 -16.55 17.95
C ALA A 166 -6.99 -17.91 17.96
N LEU A 167 -6.41 -18.93 17.31
CA LEU A 167 -6.97 -20.28 17.30
C LEU A 167 -6.80 -21.01 18.64
N LEU A 168 -5.62 -20.94 19.25
CA LEU A 168 -5.33 -21.67 20.50
C LEU A 168 -5.97 -21.07 21.75
N LEU A 169 -6.12 -19.75 21.77
CA LEU A 169 -6.69 -19.02 22.92
C LEU A 169 -8.19 -18.79 22.77
N CYS A 170 -8.80 -19.31 21.70
CA CYS A 170 -10.23 -19.22 21.48
C CYS A 170 -10.98 -19.90 22.63
N LYS A 171 -11.69 -19.09 23.42
CA LYS A 171 -12.58 -19.54 24.50
C LYS A 171 -14.02 -19.69 24.03
N ILE A 172 -14.30 -19.43 22.76
CA ILE A 172 -15.62 -19.67 22.19
C ILE A 172 -15.79 -21.19 22.11
N ASP A 173 -16.85 -21.71 22.72
CA ASP A 173 -17.10 -23.15 22.85
C ASP A 173 -17.20 -23.86 21.48
N ASP A 174 -17.61 -23.13 20.43
CA ASP A 174 -17.64 -23.60 19.04
C ASP A 174 -17.01 -22.57 18.09
N PHE A 175 -16.06 -23.03 17.28
CA PHE A 175 -15.55 -22.24 16.14
C PHE A 175 -16.67 -21.99 15.11
N ALA A 176 -16.54 -20.90 14.35
CA ALA A 176 -17.47 -20.62 13.27
C ALA A 176 -17.49 -21.75 12.24
N ASP A 177 -18.69 -22.03 11.71
CA ASP A 177 -18.86 -23.12 10.74
C ASP A 177 -18.03 -22.90 9.46
N PRO A 178 -17.38 -23.93 8.89
CA PRO A 178 -16.60 -23.77 7.66
C PRO A 178 -17.41 -23.18 6.49
N SER A 179 -18.71 -23.46 6.40
CA SER A 179 -19.58 -22.86 5.37
C SER A 179 -19.72 -21.35 5.56
N PHE A 180 -19.73 -20.85 6.80
CA PHE A 180 -19.68 -19.42 7.07
C PHE A 180 -18.33 -18.84 6.65
N VAL A 181 -17.21 -19.48 6.98
CA VAL A 181 -15.87 -18.94 6.69
C VAL A 181 -15.60 -18.85 5.18
N PHE A 182 -15.93 -19.89 4.40
CA PHE A 182 -15.57 -19.94 2.97
C PHE A 182 -16.66 -19.47 2.02
N SER A 183 -17.93 -19.60 2.40
CA SER A 183 -19.08 -19.26 1.55
C SER A 183 -20.04 -18.27 2.19
N GLY A 184 -19.78 -17.82 3.42
CA GLY A 184 -20.64 -16.88 4.11
C GLY A 184 -20.66 -15.53 3.42
N PHE A 185 -21.87 -14.99 3.26
CA PHE A 185 -22.08 -13.74 2.54
C PHE A 185 -22.88 -12.76 3.40
N VAL A 186 -22.34 -11.56 3.55
CA VAL A 186 -22.96 -10.47 4.32
C VAL A 186 -22.94 -9.22 3.46
N ASN A 187 -24.10 -8.62 3.24
CA ASN A 187 -24.23 -7.41 2.43
C ASN A 187 -24.99 -6.32 3.19
N LYS A 188 -24.25 -5.34 3.71
CA LYS A 188 -24.77 -4.14 4.39
C LYS A 188 -24.65 -2.87 3.54
N THR A 189 -24.28 -3.01 2.27
CA THR A 189 -23.94 -1.86 1.41
C THR A 189 -25.15 -1.28 0.69
N GLY A 190 -26.23 -2.06 0.55
CA GLY A 190 -27.38 -1.74 -0.28
C GLY A 190 -27.15 -1.97 -1.78
N TRP A 191 -25.92 -2.30 -2.21
CA TRP A 191 -25.63 -2.68 -3.59
C TRP A 191 -26.09 -4.12 -3.88
N PRO A 192 -26.38 -4.47 -5.14
CA PRO A 192 -26.55 -5.86 -5.55
C PRO A 192 -25.34 -6.71 -5.13
N ASP A 193 -25.56 -7.97 -4.78
CA ASP A 193 -24.55 -8.84 -4.16
C ASP A 193 -23.24 -8.94 -4.95
N ALA A 194 -23.30 -8.99 -6.28
CA ALA A 194 -22.11 -8.99 -7.13
C ALA A 194 -21.27 -7.71 -6.99
N ILE A 195 -21.92 -6.54 -6.91
CA ILE A 195 -21.22 -5.26 -6.73
C ILE A 195 -20.70 -5.16 -5.30
N ALA A 196 -21.47 -5.60 -4.30
CA ALA A 196 -21.01 -5.66 -2.92
C ALA A 196 -19.76 -6.53 -2.77
N TRP A 197 -19.73 -7.71 -3.41
CA TRP A 197 -18.54 -8.56 -3.42
C TRP A 197 -17.34 -7.87 -4.09
N LEU A 198 -17.54 -7.18 -5.21
CA LEU A 198 -16.47 -6.42 -5.86
C LEU A 198 -15.97 -5.26 -4.98
N LEU A 199 -16.86 -4.53 -4.31
CA LEU A 199 -16.50 -3.45 -3.38
C LEU A 199 -15.72 -3.97 -2.17
N GLY A 200 -16.06 -5.14 -1.62
CA GLY A 200 -15.30 -5.75 -0.54
C GLY A 200 -13.91 -6.19 -0.96
N SER A 201 -13.74 -6.62 -2.22
CA SER A 201 -12.44 -7.02 -2.77
C SER A 201 -11.42 -5.87 -2.82
N LEU A 202 -11.88 -4.61 -2.74
CA LEU A 202 -11.00 -3.44 -2.63
C LEU A 202 -10.13 -3.50 -1.37
N GLN A 203 -10.59 -4.15 -0.30
CA GLN A 203 -9.79 -4.38 0.91
C GLN A 203 -8.50 -5.16 0.57
N ALA A 204 -8.65 -6.26 -0.15
CA ALA A 204 -7.53 -7.06 -0.60
C ALA A 204 -6.67 -6.32 -1.64
N GLY A 205 -7.30 -5.51 -2.49
CA GLY A 205 -6.61 -4.60 -3.40
C GLY A 205 -5.70 -3.63 -2.65
N LEU A 206 -6.18 -3.00 -1.58
CA LEU A 206 -5.39 -2.10 -0.72
C LEU A 206 -4.20 -2.83 -0.07
N ALA A 207 -4.40 -4.08 0.36
CA ALA A 207 -3.38 -4.88 1.04
C ALA A 207 -2.28 -5.44 0.12
N LEU A 208 -2.50 -5.47 -1.20
CA LEU A 208 -1.55 -6.03 -2.18
C LEU A 208 -0.98 -4.98 -3.14
N ASN A 209 -1.42 -3.72 -3.00
CA ASN A 209 -0.93 -2.60 -3.80
C ASN A 209 0.34 -1.98 -3.19
N GLY A 210 1.04 -1.13 -3.95
CA GLY A 210 2.27 -0.44 -3.52
C GLY A 210 3.54 -1.24 -3.78
N HIS A 211 3.46 -2.35 -4.53
CA HIS A 211 4.63 -3.14 -4.91
C HIS A 211 5.57 -2.34 -5.82
N ASP A 212 5.05 -1.34 -6.55
CA ASP A 212 5.81 -0.40 -7.37
C ASP A 212 6.69 0.54 -6.53
N ALA A 213 6.56 0.57 -5.20
CA ALA A 213 7.48 1.28 -4.29
C ALA A 213 8.95 1.02 -4.60
N VAL A 214 9.28 -0.22 -4.96
CA VAL A 214 10.62 -0.67 -5.30
C VAL A 214 11.18 0.11 -6.50
N SER A 215 10.34 0.49 -7.46
CA SER A 215 10.76 1.30 -8.61
C SER A 215 11.09 2.75 -8.24
N HIS A 216 10.45 3.28 -7.20
CA HIS A 216 10.69 4.65 -6.74
C HIS A 216 11.97 4.77 -5.90
N CYS A 217 12.48 3.64 -5.38
CA CYS A 217 13.75 3.56 -4.66
C CYS A 217 14.85 2.86 -5.48
N ILE A 218 14.67 2.73 -6.80
CA ILE A 218 15.53 1.92 -7.66
C ILE A 218 16.98 2.41 -7.74
N GLU A 219 17.23 3.70 -7.51
CA GLU A 219 18.56 4.31 -7.52
C GLU A 219 19.44 3.81 -6.36
N GLU A 220 18.83 3.34 -5.25
CA GLU A 220 19.55 2.90 -4.05
C GLU A 220 19.85 1.37 -4.05
N ILE A 221 19.53 0.67 -5.14
CA ILE A 221 19.59 -0.81 -5.24
C ILE A 221 20.72 -1.26 -6.17
N PRO A 222 21.56 -2.24 -5.78
CA PRO A 222 22.49 -2.90 -6.69
C PRO A 222 21.72 -3.75 -7.71
N ASN A 223 22.07 -3.71 -9.00
CA ASN A 223 21.44 -4.54 -10.04
C ASN A 223 19.91 -4.40 -10.12
N ALA A 224 19.41 -3.18 -9.99
CA ALA A 224 18.02 -2.77 -10.10
C ALA A 224 17.18 -3.45 -11.20
N ALA A 225 17.78 -3.71 -12.37
CA ALA A 225 17.08 -4.29 -13.52
C ALA A 225 16.59 -5.73 -13.31
N VAL A 226 17.21 -6.47 -12.38
CA VAL A 226 16.81 -7.86 -12.04
C VAL A 226 16.17 -7.89 -10.66
N ILE A 227 16.78 -7.21 -9.69
CA ILE A 227 16.33 -7.25 -8.30
C ILE A 227 14.99 -6.54 -8.12
N GLY A 228 14.76 -5.43 -8.83
CA GLY A 228 13.51 -4.68 -8.75
C GLY A 228 12.28 -5.55 -9.08
N PRO A 229 12.18 -6.10 -10.30
CA PRO A 229 11.08 -6.97 -10.69
C PRO A 229 10.90 -8.19 -9.78
N LEU A 230 12.00 -8.83 -9.38
CA LEU A 230 11.97 -10.00 -8.51
C LEU A 230 11.37 -9.66 -7.14
N VAL A 231 11.75 -8.52 -6.55
CA VAL A 231 11.22 -8.07 -5.27
C VAL A 231 9.74 -7.73 -5.38
N MET A 232 9.30 -7.07 -6.46
CA MET A 232 7.89 -6.77 -6.71
C MET A 232 7.02 -8.03 -6.77
N ILE A 233 7.46 -9.06 -7.50
CA ILE A 233 6.73 -10.33 -7.60
C ILE A 233 6.72 -11.05 -6.25
N SER A 234 7.88 -11.09 -5.57
CA SER A 234 8.05 -11.79 -4.30
C SER A 234 7.19 -11.18 -3.19
N CYS A 235 7.06 -9.85 -3.11
CA CYS A 235 6.25 -9.22 -2.07
C CYS A 235 4.76 -9.49 -2.26
N VAL A 236 4.25 -9.45 -3.50
CA VAL A 236 2.84 -9.79 -3.79
C VAL A 236 2.59 -11.27 -3.51
N ALA A 237 3.50 -12.17 -3.90
CA ALA A 237 3.38 -13.60 -3.61
C ALA A 237 3.34 -13.90 -2.10
N LEU A 238 4.21 -13.24 -1.31
CA LEU A 238 4.17 -13.32 0.15
C LEU A 238 2.84 -12.81 0.72
N GLY A 239 2.27 -11.78 0.11
CA GLY A 239 0.97 -11.25 0.52
C GLY A 239 -0.19 -12.21 0.25
N ILE A 240 -0.20 -12.85 -0.91
CA ILE A 240 -1.19 -13.88 -1.26
C ILE A 240 -1.06 -15.12 -0.37
N ALA A 241 0.15 -15.43 0.12
CA ALA A 241 0.34 -16.53 1.05
C ALA A 241 -0.13 -16.19 2.48
N THR A 242 0.22 -15.00 2.99
CA THR A 242 -0.04 -14.61 4.38
C THR A 242 -1.47 -14.12 4.62
N GLY A 243 -2.05 -13.36 3.69
CA GLY A 243 -3.37 -12.75 3.81
C GLY A 243 -4.51 -13.75 4.04
N PRO A 244 -4.72 -14.76 3.17
CA PRO A 244 -5.82 -15.70 3.29
C PRO A 244 -5.71 -16.57 4.55
N ILE A 245 -4.49 -17.02 4.91
CA ILE A 245 -4.27 -17.83 6.11
C ILE A 245 -4.69 -17.06 7.36
N PHE A 246 -4.28 -15.79 7.45
CA PHE A 246 -4.63 -14.91 8.55
C PHE A 246 -6.15 -14.68 8.63
N ILE A 247 -6.78 -14.32 7.50
CA ILE A 247 -8.23 -14.06 7.44
C ILE A 247 -9.03 -15.31 7.84
N VAL A 248 -8.66 -16.48 7.32
CA VAL A 248 -9.33 -17.73 7.68
C VAL A 248 -9.22 -17.98 9.19
N ALA A 249 -8.04 -17.82 9.78
CA ALA A 249 -7.83 -18.00 11.21
C ALA A 249 -8.73 -17.09 12.06
N ILE A 250 -8.81 -15.79 11.74
CA ILE A 250 -9.64 -14.86 12.51
C ILE A 250 -11.14 -15.05 12.26
N LEU A 251 -11.56 -15.50 11.07
CA LEU A 251 -12.97 -15.77 10.76
C LEU A 251 -13.49 -16.99 11.50
N PHE A 252 -12.66 -18.03 11.69
CA PHE A 252 -13.04 -19.18 12.54
C PHE A 252 -13.31 -18.77 13.99
N VAL A 253 -12.64 -17.73 14.46
CA VAL A 253 -12.73 -17.21 15.83
C VAL A 253 -13.81 -16.11 15.96
N SER A 254 -14.51 -15.78 14.87
CA SER A 254 -15.47 -14.68 14.85
C SER A 254 -16.82 -14.97 15.52
N GLY A 255 -17.14 -16.22 15.83
CA GLY A 255 -18.46 -16.61 16.35
C GLY A 255 -19.56 -16.68 15.28
N GLY A 256 -19.21 -16.57 13.99
CA GLY A 256 -20.14 -16.79 12.88
C GLY A 256 -21.15 -15.67 12.66
N TYR A 257 -22.30 -16.00 12.07
CA TYR A 257 -23.37 -15.03 11.77
C TYR A 257 -23.96 -14.36 13.01
N GLY A 258 -23.93 -15.01 14.18
CA GLY A 258 -24.53 -14.48 15.40
C GLY A 258 -23.77 -13.29 16.00
N ALA A 259 -22.46 -13.17 15.75
CA ALA A 259 -21.61 -12.16 16.37
C ALA A 259 -21.02 -11.15 15.36
N ILE A 260 -21.15 -11.38 14.05
CA ILE A 260 -20.51 -10.55 13.03
C ILE A 260 -21.02 -9.10 13.05
N ASP A 261 -22.29 -8.88 13.39
CA ASP A 261 -22.89 -7.56 13.46
C ASP A 261 -22.31 -6.73 14.60
N ASP A 262 -22.12 -7.35 15.77
CA ASP A 262 -21.49 -6.73 16.94
C ASP A 262 -20.01 -6.42 16.69
N ILE A 263 -19.31 -7.30 15.95
CA ILE A 263 -17.91 -7.09 15.55
C ILE A 263 -17.78 -5.90 14.59
N ILE A 264 -18.64 -5.81 13.59
CA ILE A 264 -18.64 -4.70 12.61
C ILE A 264 -18.95 -3.36 13.29
N GLY A 265 -19.91 -3.34 14.22
CA GLY A 265 -20.36 -2.14 14.92
C GLY A 265 -19.50 -1.73 16.12
N SER A 266 -18.50 -2.54 16.49
CA SER A 266 -17.72 -2.31 17.71
C SER A 266 -16.89 -1.03 17.65
N ALA A 267 -16.99 -0.21 18.69
CA ALA A 267 -16.18 0.98 18.88
C ALA A 267 -14.67 0.67 19.01
N LEU A 268 -14.32 -0.57 19.40
CA LEU A 268 -12.93 -1.04 19.49
C LEU A 268 -12.29 -1.25 18.10
N GLY A 269 -13.11 -1.34 17.05
CA GLY A 269 -12.73 -1.83 15.74
C GLY A 269 -12.82 -3.37 15.65
N PRO A 270 -13.06 -3.93 14.44
CA PRO A 270 -13.39 -5.35 14.28
C PRO A 270 -12.31 -6.31 14.78
N LEU A 271 -11.04 -6.03 14.49
CA LEU A 271 -9.94 -6.91 14.90
C LEU A 271 -9.80 -6.98 16.42
N MET A 272 -9.90 -5.83 17.09
CA MET A 272 -9.79 -5.77 18.54
C MET A 272 -10.98 -6.48 19.21
N ALA A 273 -12.19 -6.27 18.68
CA ALA A 273 -13.39 -6.99 19.14
C ALA A 273 -13.26 -8.51 18.97
N LEU A 274 -12.77 -8.96 17.80
CA LEU A 274 -12.48 -10.37 17.53
C LEU A 274 -11.49 -10.96 18.53
N LEU A 275 -10.35 -10.31 18.75
CA LEU A 275 -9.32 -10.79 19.68
C LEU A 275 -9.82 -10.80 21.13
N LEU A 276 -10.65 -9.83 21.51
CA LEU A 276 -11.23 -9.79 22.86
C LEU A 276 -12.23 -10.92 23.06
N ASN A 277 -13.12 -11.16 22.09
CA ASN A 277 -14.08 -12.26 22.12
C ASN A 277 -13.38 -13.62 22.12
N ALA A 278 -12.32 -13.74 21.33
CA ALA A 278 -11.48 -14.94 21.28
C ALA A 278 -10.86 -15.27 22.63
N THR A 279 -10.11 -14.32 23.19
CA THR A 279 -9.21 -14.57 24.34
C THR A 279 -9.90 -14.44 25.69
N GLY A 280 -11.02 -13.70 25.74
CA GLY A 280 -11.70 -13.31 26.97
C GLY A 280 -10.84 -12.45 27.90
N SER A 281 -9.74 -11.87 27.42
CA SER A 281 -8.81 -11.05 28.23
C SER A 281 -8.37 -9.81 27.47
N ARG A 282 -8.69 -8.63 28.03
CA ARG A 282 -8.28 -7.33 27.48
C ARG A 282 -6.76 -7.21 27.34
N VAL A 283 -6.00 -7.76 28.30
CA VAL A 283 -4.53 -7.70 28.29
C VAL A 283 -3.96 -8.51 27.13
N ILE A 284 -4.40 -9.76 26.96
CA ILE A 284 -3.88 -10.63 25.89
C ILE A 284 -4.27 -10.07 24.52
N ALA A 285 -5.52 -9.66 24.34
CA ALA A 285 -5.99 -9.07 23.10
C ALA A 285 -5.20 -7.79 22.73
N THR A 286 -4.87 -6.95 23.71
CA THR A 286 -4.05 -5.75 23.50
C THR A 286 -2.61 -6.11 23.09
N VAL A 287 -1.98 -7.07 23.76
CA VAL A 287 -0.62 -7.53 23.40
C VAL A 287 -0.59 -8.10 21.98
N LEU A 288 -1.61 -8.88 21.60
CA LEU A 288 -1.74 -9.39 20.23
C LEU A 288 -1.93 -8.25 19.22
N LEU A 289 -2.72 -7.22 19.55
CA LEU A 289 -2.95 -6.08 18.66
C LEU A 289 -1.70 -5.22 18.42
N LEU A 290 -0.71 -5.22 19.34
CA LEU A 290 0.54 -4.48 19.16
C LEU A 290 1.33 -4.94 17.92
N PHE A 291 1.22 -6.21 17.53
CA PHE A 291 1.90 -6.73 16.35
C PHE A 291 1.48 -6.02 15.06
N PRO A 292 0.20 -6.07 14.63
CA PRO A 292 -0.25 -5.38 13.43
C PRO A 292 -0.10 -3.87 13.57
N LEU A 293 -0.21 -3.31 14.78
CA LEU A 293 -0.06 -1.87 14.99
C LEU A 293 1.33 -1.38 14.63
N LEU A 294 2.35 -2.08 15.13
CA LEU A 294 3.73 -1.76 14.79
C LEU A 294 4.04 -2.07 13.32
N CYS A 295 3.44 -3.10 12.72
CA CYS A 295 3.59 -3.35 11.29
C CYS A 295 3.02 -2.20 10.44
N LEU A 296 1.84 -1.68 10.78
CA LEU A 296 1.26 -0.53 10.09
C LEU A 296 2.08 0.74 10.31
N LEU A 297 2.65 0.94 11.51
CA LEU A 297 3.55 2.07 11.77
C LEU A 297 4.81 2.00 10.89
N PHE A 298 5.45 0.83 10.81
CA PHE A 298 6.59 0.63 9.91
C PHE A 298 6.19 0.82 8.45
N GLY A 299 5.03 0.29 8.03
CA GLY A 299 4.47 0.50 6.69
C GLY A 299 4.28 1.98 6.37
N THR A 300 3.71 2.76 7.29
CA THR A 300 3.54 4.22 7.12
C THR A 300 4.88 4.95 6.98
N ILE A 301 5.92 4.54 7.73
CA ILE A 301 7.28 5.08 7.57
C ILE A 301 7.81 4.74 6.16
N SER A 302 7.70 3.49 5.72
CA SER A 302 8.16 3.06 4.38
C SER A 302 7.39 3.74 3.24
N ILE A 303 6.09 3.96 3.40
CA ILE A 303 5.26 4.73 2.45
C ILE A 303 5.73 6.18 2.40
N MET A 304 5.98 6.81 3.55
CA MET A 304 6.49 8.18 3.63
C MET A 304 7.83 8.33 2.91
N THR A 305 8.75 7.37 3.12
CA THR A 305 10.04 7.32 2.40
C THR A 305 9.82 7.25 0.90
N THR A 306 9.04 6.28 0.43
CA THR A 306 8.75 6.08 -1.00
C THR A 306 8.14 7.34 -1.63
N SER A 307 7.13 7.91 -0.97
CA SER A 307 6.42 9.11 -1.43
C SER A 307 7.37 10.30 -1.56
N SER A 308 8.25 10.50 -0.57
CA SER A 308 9.24 11.58 -0.59
C SER A 308 10.24 11.44 -1.75
N ARG A 309 10.68 10.21 -2.05
CA ARG A 309 11.62 9.94 -3.16
C ARG A 309 10.97 10.15 -4.52
N MET A 310 9.71 9.77 -4.65
CA MET A 310 8.95 9.94 -5.88
C MET A 310 8.69 11.45 -6.13
N VAL A 311 8.34 12.24 -5.10
CA VAL A 311 8.15 13.70 -5.25
C VAL A 311 9.47 14.36 -5.66
N PHE A 312 10.58 13.96 -5.04
CA PHE A 312 11.91 14.46 -5.39
C PHE A 312 12.31 14.11 -6.83
N ALA A 313 12.13 12.86 -7.27
CA ALA A 313 12.44 12.44 -8.62
C ALA A 313 11.61 13.23 -9.66
N PHE A 314 10.33 13.45 -9.37
CA PHE A 314 9.46 14.22 -10.24
C PHE A 314 9.82 15.71 -10.29
N ALA A 315 10.20 16.30 -9.15
CA ALA A 315 10.67 17.69 -9.07
C ALA A 315 11.99 17.89 -9.84
N ARG A 316 12.95 16.97 -9.67
CA ARG A 316 14.24 16.94 -10.38
C ARG A 316 14.07 16.94 -11.89
N ASP A 317 13.09 16.19 -12.39
CA ASP A 317 12.81 16.10 -13.83
C ASP A 317 11.98 17.30 -14.37
N GLY A 318 11.80 18.34 -13.54
CA GLY A 318 11.07 19.57 -13.89
C GLY A 318 9.55 19.41 -13.87
N GLY A 319 9.05 18.44 -13.12
CA GLY A 319 7.63 18.06 -13.04
C GLY A 319 6.73 19.01 -12.24
N LEU A 320 7.29 19.81 -11.32
CA LEU A 320 6.53 20.65 -10.38
C LEU A 320 6.56 22.15 -10.75
N PRO A 321 5.49 22.91 -10.45
CA PRO A 321 5.49 24.36 -10.62
C PRO A 321 6.36 25.01 -9.53
N SER A 322 7.45 25.69 -9.93
CA SER A 322 8.53 26.24 -9.07
C SER A 322 9.65 25.25 -8.74
N ASN A 323 10.44 24.90 -9.75
CA ASN A 323 11.63 24.05 -9.59
C ASN A 323 12.68 24.66 -8.66
N ASP A 324 12.78 26.00 -8.60
CA ASP A 324 13.78 26.71 -7.77
C ASP A 324 13.62 26.48 -6.26
N LEU A 325 12.41 26.14 -5.78
CA LEU A 325 12.09 25.91 -4.36
C LEU A 325 12.23 24.44 -3.95
N PHE A 326 12.00 23.50 -4.88
CA PHE A 326 12.15 22.06 -4.63
C PHE A 326 13.53 21.51 -5.02
N GLU A 327 14.31 22.23 -5.85
CA GLU A 327 15.74 21.97 -6.07
C GLU A 327 16.61 22.39 -4.87
N GLN A 328 16.09 23.18 -3.92
CA GLN A 328 16.82 23.68 -2.75
C GLN A 328 16.60 22.85 -1.47
N ILE A 329 16.70 21.52 -1.54
CA ILE A 329 16.81 20.69 -0.34
C ILE A 329 18.23 20.08 -0.28
N HIS A 330 19.07 20.80 0.46
CA HIS A 330 20.40 20.49 0.98
C HIS A 330 21.46 19.95 0.01
N CYS A 331 22.18 20.91 -0.57
CA CYS A 331 23.60 20.86 -0.89
C CYS A 331 24.42 20.26 0.27
N ILE A 332 24.97 19.05 0.11
CA ILE A 332 26.26 18.59 0.69
C ILE A 332 26.72 17.21 0.12
N SER A 333 25.93 16.47 -0.67
CA SER A 333 26.39 15.18 -1.24
C SER A 333 26.77 15.18 -2.73
N TYR A 334 26.77 16.33 -3.41
CA TYR A 334 26.81 16.38 -4.88
C TYR A 334 28.18 16.67 -5.54
N ALA A 335 29.26 16.90 -4.78
CA ALA A 335 30.55 17.29 -5.37
C ALA A 335 31.52 16.13 -5.68
N LEU A 336 31.30 14.92 -5.16
CA LEU A 336 32.24 13.80 -5.33
C LEU A 336 32.04 12.96 -6.61
N PRO A 337 30.80 12.74 -7.11
CA PRO A 337 30.59 11.98 -8.35
C PRO A 337 30.98 12.75 -9.61
N ILE A 338 30.90 14.09 -9.58
CA ILE A 338 31.20 14.97 -10.73
C ILE A 338 32.71 15.01 -11.04
N ALA A 339 33.56 14.90 -10.01
CA ALA A 339 35.02 14.81 -10.17
C ALA A 339 35.48 13.45 -10.74
N ILE A 340 34.72 12.38 -10.50
CA ILE A 340 35.01 11.02 -11.00
C ILE A 340 34.44 10.83 -12.42
N HIS A 341 33.32 11.48 -12.75
CA HIS A 341 32.71 11.38 -14.07
C HIS A 341 33.42 12.20 -15.16
N LEU A 342 34.25 13.17 -14.78
CA LEU A 342 35.17 13.85 -15.72
C LEU A 342 36.32 12.93 -16.21
N ALA A 343 36.53 11.76 -15.59
CA ALA A 343 37.66 10.88 -15.89
C ALA A 343 37.35 9.65 -16.78
N GLN A 344 36.10 9.29 -17.09
CA GLN A 344 35.79 7.96 -17.66
C GLN A 344 34.81 7.95 -18.85
N GLY A 345 35.16 8.64 -19.94
CA GLY A 345 34.29 8.77 -21.12
C GLY A 345 33.70 7.48 -21.74
N ARG A 346 32.49 7.66 -22.31
CA ARG A 346 31.81 7.02 -23.47
C ARG A 346 31.07 5.65 -23.38
N SER A 347 29.77 5.75 -23.72
CA SER A 347 29.00 5.10 -24.81
C SER A 347 28.39 3.67 -24.73
N LYS A 348 27.11 3.63 -25.14
CA LYS A 348 26.18 2.52 -25.55
C LYS A 348 25.22 1.96 -24.49
N LEU A 349 23.92 1.93 -24.81
CA LEU A 349 22.88 1.28 -24.01
C LEU A 349 22.99 -0.27 -23.98
N PRO A 350 22.51 -0.92 -22.89
CA PRO A 350 22.59 -2.37 -22.73
C PRO A 350 21.28 -3.15 -22.94
N ASP A 351 21.45 -4.45 -23.18
CA ASP A 351 20.45 -5.51 -23.23
C ASP A 351 19.65 -5.68 -21.92
N ARG A 352 18.43 -6.25 -22.04
CA ARG A 352 17.50 -6.46 -20.92
C ARG A 352 17.58 -7.89 -20.37
N PRO A 353 17.75 -8.09 -19.05
CA PRO A 353 17.85 -9.41 -18.45
C PRO A 353 16.49 -10.11 -18.18
N PHE A 354 15.37 -9.38 -18.14
CA PHE A 354 14.03 -9.96 -17.89
C PHE A 354 13.12 -9.77 -19.11
N THR A 355 12.77 -10.88 -19.76
CA THR A 355 11.83 -10.91 -20.88
C THR A 355 10.83 -12.04 -20.68
N LEU A 356 9.55 -11.72 -20.82
CA LEU A 356 8.49 -12.73 -20.80
C LEU A 356 8.28 -13.28 -22.21
N PRO A 357 7.91 -14.56 -22.36
CA PRO A 357 7.42 -15.09 -23.63
C PRO A 357 6.26 -14.24 -24.15
N ALA A 358 6.25 -13.94 -25.46
CA ALA A 358 5.34 -12.95 -26.05
C ALA A 358 3.85 -13.23 -25.76
N THR A 359 3.43 -14.49 -25.81
CA THR A 359 2.04 -14.91 -25.52
C THR A 359 1.66 -14.69 -24.06
N LEU A 360 2.56 -15.05 -23.13
CA LEU A 360 2.35 -14.86 -21.69
C LEU A 360 2.32 -13.37 -21.33
N GLY A 361 3.18 -12.55 -21.95
CA GLY A 361 3.19 -11.10 -21.78
C GLY A 361 1.87 -10.44 -22.18
N TRP A 362 1.26 -10.84 -23.30
CA TRP A 362 -0.03 -10.32 -23.74
C TRP A 362 -1.16 -10.66 -22.76
N VAL A 363 -1.24 -11.91 -22.30
CA VAL A 363 -2.26 -12.34 -21.32
C VAL A 363 -2.14 -11.57 -20.02
N VAL A 364 -0.92 -11.47 -19.48
CA VAL A 364 -0.64 -10.75 -18.24
C VAL A 364 -1.01 -9.27 -18.35
N ASN A 365 -0.69 -8.62 -19.47
CA ASN A 365 -1.03 -7.21 -19.70
C ASN A 365 -2.54 -6.99 -19.77
N ILE A 366 -3.28 -7.85 -20.49
CA ILE A 366 -4.74 -7.74 -20.61
C ILE A 366 -5.42 -7.89 -19.24
N VAL A 367 -5.01 -8.89 -18.45
CA VAL A 367 -5.55 -9.13 -17.11
C VAL A 367 -5.25 -7.95 -16.18
N GLY A 368 -4.03 -7.43 -16.19
CA GLY A 368 -3.63 -6.27 -15.38
C GLY A 368 -4.42 -5.00 -15.73
N VAL A 369 -4.60 -4.71 -17.03
CA VAL A 369 -5.40 -3.56 -17.50
C VAL A 369 -6.87 -3.72 -17.09
N PHE A 370 -7.44 -4.90 -17.27
CA PHE A 370 -8.83 -5.18 -16.89
C PHE A 370 -9.05 -5.01 -15.39
N TYR A 371 -8.16 -5.58 -14.56
CA TYR A 371 -8.21 -5.43 -13.11
C TYR A 371 -8.08 -3.96 -12.68
N THR A 372 -7.17 -3.22 -13.31
CA THR A 372 -6.97 -1.78 -13.03
C THR A 372 -8.21 -0.97 -13.40
N ALA A 373 -8.83 -1.25 -14.55
CA ALA A 373 -10.04 -0.58 -15.00
C ALA A 373 -11.23 -0.83 -14.05
N ILE A 374 -11.44 -2.08 -13.65
CA ILE A 374 -12.51 -2.45 -12.70
C ILE A 374 -12.28 -1.78 -11.35
N THR A 375 -11.09 -1.92 -10.76
CA THR A 375 -10.79 -1.34 -9.44
C THR A 375 -10.93 0.18 -9.45
N THR A 376 -10.51 0.85 -10.52
CA THR A 376 -10.69 2.30 -10.70
C THR A 376 -12.17 2.70 -10.65
N VAL A 377 -13.04 1.98 -11.37
CA VAL A 377 -14.49 2.24 -11.34
C VAL A 377 -15.06 2.00 -9.95
N LEU A 378 -14.65 0.91 -9.28
CA LEU A 378 -15.13 0.58 -7.94
C LEU A 378 -14.72 1.64 -6.90
N PHE A 379 -13.53 2.23 -7.00
CA PHE A 379 -13.10 3.33 -6.12
C PHE A 379 -13.92 4.62 -6.28
N LEU A 380 -14.59 4.80 -7.43
CA LEU A 380 -15.51 5.92 -7.65
C LEU A 380 -16.88 5.69 -7.03
N LEU A 381 -17.26 4.43 -6.78
CA LEU A 381 -18.54 4.09 -6.18
C LEU A 381 -18.50 4.33 -4.66
N PRO A 382 -19.59 4.81 -4.04
CA PRO A 382 -19.66 4.90 -2.59
C PRO A 382 -19.75 3.49 -1.96
N PRO A 383 -19.09 3.26 -0.81
CA PRO A 383 -19.17 1.99 -0.10
C PRO A 383 -20.59 1.57 0.30
N GLN A 384 -21.52 2.54 0.42
CA GLN A 384 -22.93 2.31 0.70
C GLN A 384 -23.81 3.18 -0.21
N LEU A 385 -24.92 2.63 -0.72
CA LEU A 385 -25.80 3.29 -1.68
C LEU A 385 -26.59 4.47 -1.10
N LEU A 386 -26.99 4.38 0.17
CA LEU A 386 -27.82 5.39 0.86
C LEU A 386 -26.98 6.19 1.86
N ALA A 387 -25.98 6.93 1.37
CA ALA A 387 -25.17 7.79 2.20
C ALA A 387 -25.91 9.11 2.52
N ARG A 388 -26.86 9.11 3.47
CA ARG A 388 -27.30 10.37 4.11
C ARG A 388 -26.15 10.89 4.99
N GLY A 389 -25.17 11.56 4.35
CA GLY A 389 -24.06 12.25 5.02
C GLY A 389 -22.64 11.79 4.66
N ASN A 390 -22.45 10.77 3.81
CA ASN A 390 -21.12 10.17 3.56
C ASN A 390 -20.82 10.02 2.04
N MET A 391 -20.68 11.16 1.35
CA MET A 391 -20.45 11.19 -0.09
C MET A 391 -19.02 10.74 -0.44
N ASN A 392 -18.86 9.90 -1.47
CA ASN A 392 -17.54 9.55 -1.98
C ASN A 392 -16.98 10.69 -2.83
N TYR A 393 -15.95 11.39 -2.33
CA TYR A 393 -15.30 12.51 -3.01
C TYR A 393 -14.16 12.11 -3.96
N ALA A 394 -13.89 10.81 -4.14
CA ALA A 394 -12.77 10.33 -4.96
C ALA A 394 -12.81 10.90 -6.40
N GLY A 395 -13.97 10.91 -7.04
CA GLY A 395 -14.12 11.45 -8.40
C GLY A 395 -13.80 12.95 -8.49
N ALA A 396 -14.22 13.74 -7.51
CA ALA A 396 -13.93 15.17 -7.46
C ALA A 396 -12.42 15.43 -7.27
N VAL A 397 -11.76 14.65 -6.40
CA VAL A 397 -10.31 14.73 -6.19
C VAL A 397 -9.55 14.32 -7.45
N ILE A 398 -9.95 13.25 -8.14
CA ILE A 398 -9.32 12.83 -9.40
C ILE A 398 -9.45 13.92 -10.48
N LEU A 399 -10.63 14.51 -10.64
CA LEU A 399 -10.84 15.61 -11.58
C LEU A 399 -10.00 16.85 -11.24
N LEU A 400 -9.86 17.17 -9.95
CA LEU A 400 -9.01 18.25 -9.50
C LEU A 400 -7.53 17.97 -9.85
N VAL A 401 -7.03 16.76 -9.58
CA VAL A 401 -5.64 16.37 -9.89
C VAL A 401 -5.38 16.35 -11.40
N LEU A 402 -6.31 15.85 -12.20
CA LEU A 402 -6.18 15.89 -13.66
C LEU A 402 -6.24 17.33 -14.18
N GLY A 403 -7.12 18.16 -13.62
CA GLY A 403 -7.21 19.58 -13.94
C GLY A 403 -5.92 20.34 -13.64
N THR A 404 -5.32 20.12 -12.46
CA THR A 404 -4.04 20.73 -12.09
C THR A 404 -2.90 20.20 -12.94
N CYS A 405 -2.88 18.90 -13.26
CA CYS A 405 -1.90 18.30 -14.16
C CYS A 405 -1.94 18.94 -15.57
N VAL A 406 -3.14 19.11 -16.13
CA VAL A 406 -3.32 19.76 -17.43
C VAL A 406 -2.91 21.23 -17.36
N ALA A 407 -3.36 21.99 -16.35
CA ALA A 407 -2.97 23.38 -16.17
C ALA A 407 -1.43 23.53 -16.05
N ALA A 408 -0.79 22.67 -15.26
CA ALA A 408 0.67 22.65 -15.09
C ALA A 408 1.41 22.26 -16.38
N TRP A 409 0.85 21.37 -17.21
CA TRP A 409 1.42 21.04 -18.53
C TRP A 409 1.49 22.27 -19.44
N TYR A 410 0.40 23.02 -19.53
CA TYR A 410 0.32 24.22 -20.36
C TYR A 410 1.13 25.39 -19.79
N ALA A 411 1.19 25.52 -18.47
CA ALA A 411 1.93 26.60 -17.80
C ALA A 411 3.46 26.40 -17.84
N SER A 412 3.95 25.19 -17.54
CA SER A 412 5.38 24.92 -17.38
C SER A 412 5.86 23.66 -18.11
N GLY A 413 5.08 22.57 -18.08
CA GLY A 413 5.51 21.25 -18.56
C GLY A 413 5.96 21.25 -20.02
N ARG A 414 5.26 21.96 -20.92
CA ARG A 414 5.65 22.06 -22.34
C ARG A 414 7.05 22.66 -22.58
N LYS A 415 7.54 23.48 -21.67
CA LYS A 415 8.80 24.24 -21.83
C LYS A 415 9.95 23.63 -21.04
N HIS A 416 9.68 23.08 -19.86
CA HIS A 416 10.72 22.64 -18.91
C HIS A 416 10.80 21.12 -18.74
N TYR A 417 9.72 20.37 -19.01
CA TYR A 417 9.72 18.93 -18.78
C TYR A 417 10.53 18.20 -19.87
N ARG A 418 11.70 17.71 -19.47
CA ARG A 418 12.52 16.81 -20.28
C ARG A 418 12.19 15.39 -19.84
N GLY A 419 11.11 14.83 -20.41
CA GLY A 419 10.70 13.44 -20.14
C GLY A 419 11.85 12.43 -20.34
N PRO A 420 11.66 11.16 -19.95
CA PRO A 420 12.74 10.19 -19.81
C PRO A 420 13.60 10.10 -21.08
N THR A 421 14.88 10.43 -20.93
CA THR A 421 15.85 10.32 -22.02
C THR A 421 16.29 8.87 -22.14
N TRP A 422 15.71 8.16 -23.11
CA TRP A 422 16.24 6.89 -23.54
C TRP A 422 17.61 7.17 -24.17
N ARG A 423 18.72 6.84 -23.48
CA ARG A 423 20.04 6.73 -24.15
C ARG A 423 19.87 5.79 -25.38
N ASN A 424 20.78 5.79 -26.34
CA ASN A 424 20.79 4.80 -27.44
C ASN A 424 21.95 3.82 -27.25
#